data_AF-A0A6G2PQA0-F1
#
_entry.id   AF-A0A6G2PQA0-F1
#
_cell.length_a   1.000
_cell.length_b   1.000
_cell.length_c   1.000
_cell.angle_alpha   90.00
_cell.angle_beta   90.00
_cell.angle_gamma   90.00
#
_symmetry.space_group_name_H-M   'P 1'
#
loop_
_entity.id
_entity.type
_entity.pdbx_description
1 polymer ?
#
loop_
_entity_poly.entity_id
_entity_poly.type
_entity_poly.pdbx_seq_one_letter_code
_entity_poly.pdbx_strand_id
1 'polypeptide(L)'
;MVRVDAREVVRRTLVNAYRKAGFGRAELAEQLNVTPTVLGSYLMAEAIPDPATFLELRALLRIVPDSPIDYWYIVLLAQQGPRRRTSDIKANYVIDSGLPDPLTAESAVDLLRKLREVHSWAMRPSYRELEEKTGGGLKKSTIGDMLCPDRTTLPRFDRYAHFLEACGVRDLTCWIAAWRRFAPPARLQVQMIEQAAYAKLAERLAPGATEPYLRAS
;
A
#
# COMPACT_ATOMS: atom_id res chain seq x y z
N MET A 1 -24.21 14.24 -11.61
CA MET A 1 -23.11 14.24 -10.62
C MET A 1 -21.81 14.10 -11.41
N VAL A 2 -20.99 15.15 -11.50
CA VAL A 2 -19.77 15.17 -12.34
C VAL A 2 -18.72 14.27 -11.70
N ARG A 3 -18.25 13.24 -12.40
CA ARG A 3 -17.14 12.39 -11.95
C ARG A 3 -15.85 13.21 -12.07
N VAL A 4 -15.22 13.55 -10.96
CA VAL A 4 -13.95 14.27 -10.95
C VAL A 4 -12.82 13.27 -11.21
N ASP A 5 -12.01 13.53 -12.25
CA ASP A 5 -10.85 12.70 -12.60
C ASP A 5 -9.63 13.11 -11.75
N ALA A 6 -9.15 12.18 -10.93
CA ALA A 6 -8.01 12.37 -10.05
C ALA A 6 -6.74 12.77 -10.80
N ARG A 7 -6.51 12.19 -11.98
CA ARG A 7 -5.34 12.46 -12.82
C ARG A 7 -5.33 13.91 -13.28
N GLU A 8 -6.48 14.38 -13.74
CA GLU A 8 -6.65 15.75 -14.21
C GLU A 8 -6.46 16.77 -13.09
N VAL A 9 -6.96 16.49 -11.88
CA VAL A 9 -6.79 17.40 -10.73
C VAL A 9 -5.31 17.52 -10.34
N VAL A 10 -4.58 16.39 -10.26
CA VAL A 10 -3.14 16.41 -9.92
C VAL A 10 -2.34 17.11 -11.01
N ARG A 11 -2.56 16.76 -12.28
CA ARG A 11 -1.90 17.37 -13.44
C ARG A 11 -2.06 18.89 -13.44
N ARG A 12 -3.31 19.36 -13.35
CA ARG A 12 -3.63 20.79 -13.37
C ARG A 12 -2.94 21.54 -12.22
N THR A 13 -2.91 20.93 -11.04
CA THR A 13 -2.31 21.54 -9.86
C THR A 13 -0.79 21.62 -9.97
N LEU A 14 -0.12 20.53 -10.37
CA LEU A 14 1.34 20.52 -10.55
C LEU A 14 1.80 21.48 -11.64
N VAL A 15 1.13 21.49 -12.80
CA VAL A 15 1.49 22.40 -13.91
C VAL A 15 1.32 23.85 -13.51
N ASN A 16 0.23 24.19 -12.81
CA ASN A 16 -0.01 25.56 -12.36
C ASN A 16 1.03 25.98 -11.31
N ALA A 17 1.37 25.11 -10.36
CA ALA A 17 2.38 25.38 -9.36
C ALA A 17 3.76 25.53 -9.98
N TYR A 18 4.14 24.65 -10.92
CA TYR A 18 5.38 24.72 -11.67
C TYR A 18 5.54 26.05 -12.44
N ARG A 19 4.50 26.47 -13.18
CA ARG A 19 4.52 27.77 -13.90
C ARG A 19 4.68 28.96 -12.95
N LYS A 20 4.08 28.91 -11.76
CA LYS A 20 4.18 29.98 -10.76
C LYS A 20 5.53 29.99 -10.06
N ALA A 21 6.15 28.83 -9.88
CA ALA A 21 7.42 28.70 -9.17
C ALA A 21 8.61 29.24 -9.98
N GLY A 22 8.48 29.33 -11.31
CA GLY A 22 9.50 29.96 -12.17
C GLY A 22 10.76 29.12 -12.39
N PHE A 23 10.76 27.85 -11.98
CA PHE A 23 11.90 26.95 -12.16
C PHE A 23 12.22 26.67 -13.63
N GLY A 24 13.51 26.52 -13.93
CA GLY A 24 13.95 25.82 -15.13
C GLY A 24 13.65 24.32 -15.01
N ARG A 25 13.22 23.68 -16.10
CA ARG A 25 12.87 22.24 -16.07
C ARG A 25 14.08 21.35 -15.70
N ALA A 26 15.28 21.74 -16.12
CA ALA A 26 16.52 21.03 -15.78
C ALA A 26 16.89 21.20 -14.31
N GLU A 27 16.78 22.43 -13.79
CA GLU A 27 17.07 22.78 -12.41
C GLU A 27 16.17 22.03 -11.42
N LEU A 28 14.86 22.00 -11.66
CA LEU A 28 13.94 21.27 -10.80
C LEU A 28 14.16 19.74 -10.86
N ALA A 29 14.56 19.23 -12.03
CA ALA A 29 14.84 17.80 -12.19
C ALA A 29 16.11 17.40 -11.44
N GLU A 30 17.15 18.24 -11.48
CA GLU A 30 18.38 18.07 -10.71
C GLU A 30 18.11 18.06 -9.19
N GLN A 31 17.31 19.01 -8.69
CA GLN A 31 16.94 19.06 -7.27
C GLN A 31 16.17 17.83 -6.78
N LEU A 32 15.41 17.18 -7.67
CA LEU A 32 14.66 15.96 -7.39
C LEU A 32 15.44 14.67 -7.71
N ASN A 33 16.69 14.79 -8.17
CA ASN A 33 17.52 13.67 -8.62
C ASN A 33 16.81 12.79 -9.68
N VAL A 34 16.10 13.42 -10.61
CA VAL A 34 15.43 12.75 -11.75
C VAL A 34 15.84 13.39 -13.07
N THR A 35 15.56 12.71 -14.18
CA THR A 35 15.79 13.31 -15.50
C THR A 35 14.70 14.34 -15.84
N PRO A 36 15.00 15.37 -16.65
CA PRO A 36 13.99 16.35 -17.09
C PRO A 36 12.79 15.71 -17.83
N THR A 37 13.01 14.57 -18.47
CA THR A 37 11.96 13.76 -19.11
C THR A 37 11.02 13.18 -18.06
N VAL A 38 11.56 12.52 -17.03
CA VAL A 38 10.78 11.94 -15.92
C VAL A 38 10.00 13.01 -15.17
N LEU A 39 10.61 14.16 -14.89
CA LEU A 39 9.92 15.30 -14.29
C LEU A 39 8.73 15.75 -15.14
N GLY A 40 8.87 15.76 -16.46
CA GLY A 40 7.75 16.08 -17.36
C GLY A 40 6.57 15.13 -17.22
N SER A 41 6.85 13.83 -17.16
CA SER A 41 5.81 12.81 -16.96
C SER A 41 5.14 12.93 -15.60
N TYR A 42 5.85 13.38 -14.56
CA TYR A 42 5.25 13.70 -13.25
C TYR A 42 4.33 14.91 -13.32
N LEU A 43 4.78 16.01 -13.91
CA LEU A 43 3.97 17.23 -14.07
C LEU A 43 2.71 16.97 -14.90
N MET A 44 2.80 16.09 -15.90
CA MET A 44 1.66 15.70 -16.74
C MET A 44 0.78 14.60 -16.11
N ALA A 45 1.12 14.10 -14.92
CA ALA A 45 0.48 12.97 -14.26
C ALA A 45 0.41 11.69 -15.13
N GLU A 46 1.30 11.57 -16.11
CA GLU A 46 1.50 10.38 -16.93
C GLU A 46 2.19 9.28 -16.11
N ALA A 47 3.18 9.68 -15.32
CA ALA A 47 3.84 8.87 -14.31
C ALA A 47 3.54 9.41 -12.91
N ILE A 48 3.36 8.51 -11.95
CA ILE A 48 3.16 8.89 -10.55
C ILE A 48 4.51 8.83 -9.82
N PRO A 49 5.00 9.95 -9.27
CA PRO A 49 6.18 9.95 -8.41
C PRO A 49 5.89 9.09 -7.16
N ASP A 50 6.89 8.39 -6.64
CA ASP A 50 6.74 7.71 -5.34
C ASP A 50 6.51 8.74 -4.22
N PRO A 51 6.03 8.31 -3.03
CA PRO A 51 5.63 9.23 -1.98
C PRO A 51 6.72 10.21 -1.56
N ALA A 52 7.99 9.77 -1.47
CA ALA A 52 9.10 10.65 -1.11
C ALA A 52 9.32 11.73 -2.18
N THR A 53 9.45 11.30 -3.45
CA THR A 53 9.62 12.22 -4.58
C THR A 53 8.44 13.19 -4.73
N PHE A 54 7.21 12.74 -4.46
CA PHE A 54 6.03 13.60 -4.51
C PHE A 54 6.06 14.70 -3.43
N LEU A 55 6.44 14.34 -2.19
CA LEU A 55 6.55 15.30 -1.09
C LEU A 55 7.64 16.34 -1.36
N GLU A 56 8.78 15.94 -1.91
CA GLU A 56 9.85 16.85 -2.31
C GLU A 56 9.40 17.78 -3.45
N LEU A 57 8.78 17.23 -4.50
CA LEU A 57 8.23 18.03 -5.60
C LEU A 57 7.20 19.05 -5.08
N ARG A 58 6.33 18.63 -4.15
CA ARG A 58 5.34 19.51 -3.50
C ARG A 58 6.01 20.66 -2.75
N ALA A 59 7.06 20.36 -1.98
CA ALA A 59 7.82 21.34 -1.21
C ALA A 59 8.53 22.34 -2.13
N LEU A 60 9.21 21.86 -3.18
CA LEU A 60 9.89 22.72 -4.15
C LEU A 60 8.91 23.62 -4.90
N LEU A 61 7.75 23.09 -5.29
CA LEU A 61 6.68 23.86 -5.92
C LEU A 61 5.89 24.76 -4.97
N ARG A 62 6.26 24.81 -3.68
CA ARG A 62 5.62 25.62 -2.62
C ARG A 62 4.12 25.37 -2.52
N ILE A 63 3.68 24.14 -2.78
CA ILE A 63 2.29 23.74 -2.58
C ILE A 63 2.09 23.53 -1.07
N VAL A 64 1.09 24.22 -0.52
CA VAL A 64 0.79 24.21 0.92
C VAL A 64 0.45 22.79 1.39
N PRO A 65 0.90 22.37 2.59
CA PRO A 65 0.41 21.15 3.23
C PRO A 65 -1.13 21.13 3.31
N ASP A 66 -1.74 19.95 3.20
CA ASP A 66 -3.21 19.75 3.20
C ASP A 66 -3.93 20.32 1.98
N SER A 67 -3.18 20.62 0.91
CA SER A 67 -3.76 20.94 -0.39
C SER A 67 -4.58 19.75 -0.90
N PRO A 68 -5.73 19.98 -1.58
CA PRO A 68 -6.54 18.90 -2.15
C PRO A 68 -5.77 17.93 -3.04
N ILE A 69 -4.62 18.34 -3.57
CA ILE A 69 -3.73 17.48 -4.36
C ILE A 69 -3.24 16.25 -3.59
N ASP A 70 -3.06 16.33 -2.27
CA ASP A 70 -2.57 15.21 -1.46
C ASP A 70 -3.59 14.07 -1.46
N TYR A 71 -4.87 14.41 -1.30
CA TYR A 71 -5.97 13.45 -1.43
C TYR A 71 -6.02 12.83 -2.83
N TRP A 72 -5.93 13.66 -3.88
CA TRP A 72 -5.99 13.16 -5.26
C TRP A 72 -4.75 12.35 -5.66
N TYR A 73 -3.59 12.65 -5.08
CA TYR A 73 -2.37 11.86 -5.23
C TYR A 73 -2.53 10.48 -4.58
N ILE A 74 -3.11 10.40 -3.38
CA ILE A 74 -3.43 9.13 -2.71
C ILE A 74 -4.42 8.32 -3.56
N VAL A 75 -5.45 8.97 -4.11
CA VAL A 75 -6.41 8.32 -5.03
C VAL A 75 -5.70 7.81 -6.29
N LEU A 76 -4.78 8.59 -6.87
CA LEU A 76 -4.00 8.18 -8.04
C LEU A 76 -3.05 7.02 -7.76
N LEU A 77 -2.35 7.04 -6.62
CA LEU A 77 -1.52 5.93 -6.15
C LEU A 77 -2.36 4.66 -5.98
N ALA A 78 -3.55 4.79 -5.38
CA ALA A 78 -4.47 3.67 -5.20
C ALA A 78 -5.02 3.15 -6.54
N GLN A 79 -5.21 4.03 -7.53
CA GLN A 79 -5.68 3.68 -8.88
C GLN A 79 -4.58 3.06 -9.77
N GLN A 80 -3.30 3.40 -9.54
CA GLN A 80 -2.22 2.85 -10.37
C GLN A 80 -1.87 1.40 -10.06
N GLY A 81 -2.36 0.84 -8.95
CA GLY A 81 -1.90 -0.47 -8.50
C GLY A 81 -0.37 -0.52 -8.34
N PRO A 82 0.23 -1.68 -8.05
CA PRO A 82 1.68 -1.81 -8.07
C PRO A 82 2.20 -1.49 -9.49
N ARG A 83 3.16 -0.55 -9.59
CA ARG A 83 3.82 -0.10 -10.84
C ARG A 83 4.13 -1.29 -11.77
N ARG A 84 3.43 -1.41 -12.91
CA ARG A 84 3.91 -2.21 -14.05
C ARG A 84 4.92 -1.37 -14.83
N ARG A 85 6.24 -1.53 -14.61
CA ARG A 85 7.22 -0.98 -15.57
C ARG A 85 7.15 -1.80 -16.85
N THR A 86 7.33 -1.13 -17.98
CA THR A 86 7.39 -1.75 -19.31
C THR A 86 8.60 -2.69 -19.47
N SER A 87 9.65 -2.52 -18.65
CA SER A 87 10.75 -3.47 -18.48
C SER A 87 10.35 -4.69 -17.64
N ASP A 88 9.34 -4.56 -16.78
CA ASP A 88 8.77 -5.64 -15.96
C ASP A 88 7.72 -6.45 -16.71
N ILE A 89 7.31 -6.03 -17.92
CA ILE A 89 6.50 -6.89 -18.81
C ILE A 89 7.31 -8.13 -19.25
N LYS A 90 8.65 -8.07 -19.20
CA LYS A 90 9.53 -9.25 -19.35
C LYS A 90 9.95 -9.87 -18.01
N ALA A 91 9.95 -9.10 -16.93
CA ALA A 91 10.03 -9.65 -15.57
C ALA A 91 8.61 -10.01 -15.09
N ASN A 92 8.04 -11.05 -15.70
CA ASN A 92 6.90 -11.81 -15.17
C ASN A 92 6.92 -11.73 -13.63
N TYR A 93 5.88 -11.21 -12.96
CA TYR A 93 4.75 -12.07 -12.58
C TYR A 93 5.17 -13.54 -12.46
N VAL A 94 6.17 -13.78 -11.60
CA VAL A 94 6.13 -14.96 -10.75
C VAL A 94 5.16 -14.56 -9.62
N ILE A 95 3.85 -14.40 -9.89
CA ILE A 95 2.91 -15.41 -9.40
C ILE A 95 3.67 -16.72 -9.39
N ASP A 96 4.17 -17.08 -8.23
CA ASP A 96 4.64 -18.42 -7.97
C ASP A 96 3.52 -19.34 -8.46
N SER A 97 3.75 -19.98 -9.60
CA SER A 97 2.74 -20.30 -10.62
C SER A 97 1.50 -20.94 -10.00
N GLY A 98 0.44 -20.14 -9.78
CA GLY A 98 -0.79 -20.57 -9.10
C GLY A 98 -1.20 -19.82 -7.82
N LEU A 99 -0.45 -18.82 -7.34
CA LEU A 99 -0.89 -17.99 -6.20
C LEU A 99 -2.19 -17.23 -6.55
N PRO A 100 -3.25 -17.32 -5.73
CA PRO A 100 -4.51 -16.62 -5.98
C PRO A 100 -4.36 -15.10 -6.02
N ASP A 101 -5.06 -14.43 -6.95
CA ASP A 101 -5.08 -12.97 -7.04
C ASP A 101 -6.22 -12.39 -6.16
N PRO A 102 -5.89 -11.64 -5.08
CA PRO A 102 -6.90 -11.05 -4.19
C PRO A 102 -7.67 -9.89 -4.80
N LEU A 103 -7.16 -9.24 -5.85
CA LEU A 103 -7.82 -8.09 -6.49
C LEU A 103 -9.04 -8.50 -7.31
N THR A 104 -9.16 -9.78 -7.64
CA THR A 104 -10.31 -10.36 -8.33
C THR A 104 -11.54 -10.56 -7.41
N ALA A 105 -11.38 -10.38 -6.09
CA ALA A 105 -12.50 -10.50 -5.16
C ALA A 105 -13.52 -9.36 -5.33
N GLU A 106 -14.81 -9.71 -5.37
CA GLU A 106 -15.93 -8.76 -5.50
C GLU A 106 -16.61 -8.47 -4.15
N SER A 107 -16.36 -9.32 -3.15
CA SER A 107 -16.92 -9.19 -1.80
C SER A 107 -15.95 -9.69 -0.71
N ALA A 108 -16.27 -9.43 0.56
CA ALA A 108 -15.56 -9.97 1.71
C ALA A 108 -15.54 -11.51 1.72
N VAL A 109 -16.64 -12.13 1.30
CA VAL A 109 -16.78 -13.59 1.20
C VAL A 109 -15.90 -14.14 0.08
N ASP A 110 -15.83 -13.45 -1.06
CA ASP A 110 -14.92 -13.82 -2.14
C ASP A 110 -13.46 -13.73 -1.70
N LEU A 111 -13.11 -12.70 -0.94
CA LEU A 111 -11.74 -12.54 -0.43
C LEU A 111 -11.38 -13.61 0.59
N LEU A 112 -12.31 -14.05 1.44
CA LEU A 112 -12.14 -15.21 2.31
C LEU A 112 -11.95 -16.50 1.51
N ARG A 113 -12.68 -16.68 0.40
CA ARG A 113 -12.48 -17.80 -0.51
C ARG A 113 -11.06 -17.79 -1.08
N LYS A 114 -10.58 -16.63 -1.54
CA LYS A 114 -9.19 -16.46 -2.00
C LYS A 114 -8.17 -16.80 -0.90
N LEU A 115 -8.45 -16.46 0.36
CA LEU A 115 -7.60 -16.84 1.48
C LEU A 115 -7.48 -18.36 1.66
N ARG A 116 -8.58 -19.12 1.45
CA ARG A 116 -8.57 -20.59 1.45
C ARG A 116 -7.86 -21.18 0.23
N GLU A 117 -7.96 -20.50 -0.92
CA GLU A 117 -7.17 -20.87 -2.10
C GLU A 117 -5.67 -20.71 -1.82
N VAL A 118 -5.24 -19.67 -1.09
CA VAL A 118 -3.83 -19.50 -0.68
C VAL A 118 -3.39 -20.64 0.23
N HIS A 119 -4.25 -21.06 1.18
CA HIS A 119 -3.96 -22.23 2.01
C HIS A 119 -3.71 -23.48 1.15
N SER A 120 -4.49 -23.67 0.09
CA SER A 120 -4.32 -24.79 -0.85
C SER A 120 -3.06 -24.65 -1.70
N TRP A 121 -2.75 -23.44 -2.18
CA TRP A 121 -1.53 -23.14 -2.92
C TRP A 121 -0.27 -23.38 -2.07
N ALA A 122 -0.31 -23.06 -0.78
CA ALA A 122 0.76 -23.32 0.17
C ALA A 122 0.93 -24.81 0.54
N MET A 123 0.32 -25.73 -0.22
CA MET A 123 0.29 -27.18 0.01
C MET A 123 -0.45 -27.59 1.29
N ARG A 124 -1.47 -26.83 1.70
CA ARG A 124 -2.35 -27.11 2.85
C ARG A 124 -1.58 -27.42 4.14
N PRO A 125 -0.69 -26.50 4.60
CA PRO A 125 0.03 -26.71 5.84
C PRO A 125 -0.99 -26.87 6.98
N SER A 126 -0.69 -27.76 7.92
CA SER A 126 -1.53 -27.95 9.09
C SER A 126 -1.60 -26.65 9.90
N TYR A 127 -2.70 -26.44 10.61
CA TYR A 127 -2.85 -25.25 11.45
C TYR A 127 -1.81 -25.16 12.57
N ARG A 128 -1.22 -26.31 12.96
CA ARG A 128 -0.12 -26.35 13.92
C ARG A 128 1.17 -25.82 13.31
N GLU A 129 1.51 -26.25 12.09
CA GLU A 129 2.68 -25.73 11.38
C GLU A 129 2.57 -24.23 11.10
N LEU A 130 1.37 -23.74 10.76
CA LEU A 130 1.14 -22.30 10.59
C LEU A 130 1.29 -21.52 11.91
N GLU A 131 0.81 -22.07 13.03
CA GLU A 131 1.03 -21.47 14.35
C GLU A 131 2.54 -21.40 14.70
N GLU A 132 3.28 -22.48 14.42
CA GLU A 132 4.73 -22.53 14.62
C GLU A 132 5.48 -21.53 13.72
N LYS A 133 5.09 -21.43 12.44
CA LYS A 133 5.67 -20.46 11.49
C LYS A 133 5.43 -18.99 11.86
N THR A 134 4.33 -18.71 12.55
CA THR A 134 4.03 -17.36 13.06
C THR A 134 4.66 -17.08 14.43
N GLY A 135 5.46 -18.01 14.97
CA GLY A 135 6.03 -17.88 16.33
C GLY A 135 4.95 -17.80 17.42
N GLY A 136 3.76 -18.36 17.18
CA GLY A 136 2.61 -18.28 18.08
C GLY A 136 1.78 -16.99 17.97
N GLY A 137 2.11 -16.09 17.03
CA GLY A 137 1.31 -14.89 16.73
C GLY A 137 -0.08 -15.21 16.20
N LEU A 138 -0.27 -16.40 15.61
CA LEU A 138 -1.57 -16.87 15.14
C LEU A 138 -1.86 -18.29 15.69
N LYS A 139 -2.77 -18.40 16.65
CA LYS A 139 -3.16 -19.67 17.27
C LYS A 139 -3.87 -20.59 16.28
N LYS A 140 -3.64 -21.91 16.35
CA LYS A 140 -4.35 -22.93 15.55
C LYS A 140 -5.87 -22.74 15.51
N SER A 141 -6.49 -22.47 16.65
CA SER A 141 -7.94 -22.23 16.74
C SER A 141 -8.38 -20.98 15.98
N THR A 142 -7.54 -19.94 15.99
CA THR A 142 -7.78 -18.70 15.23
C THR A 142 -7.65 -18.94 13.74
N ILE A 143 -6.68 -19.74 13.29
CA ILE A 143 -6.53 -20.13 11.89
C ILE A 143 -7.75 -20.92 11.41
N GLY A 144 -8.21 -21.89 12.22
CA GLY A 144 -9.42 -22.66 11.94
C GLY A 144 -10.66 -21.76 11.82
N ASP A 145 -10.82 -20.82 12.74
CA ASP A 145 -11.90 -19.82 12.70
C ASP A 145 -11.81 -18.90 11.46
N MET A 146 -10.60 -18.50 11.05
CA MET A 146 -10.39 -17.67 9.86
C MET A 146 -10.76 -18.38 8.56
N LEU A 147 -10.44 -19.66 8.45
CA LEU A 147 -10.65 -20.45 7.24
C LEU A 147 -12.02 -21.15 7.21
N CYS A 148 -12.80 -21.08 8.28
CA CYS A 148 -14.14 -21.67 8.38
C CYS A 148 -15.03 -21.28 7.16
N PRO A 149 -15.62 -22.25 6.43
CA PRO A 149 -16.45 -22.02 5.24
C PRO A 149 -17.57 -20.99 5.44
N ASP A 150 -18.23 -21.05 6.60
CA ASP A 150 -19.42 -20.26 6.93
C ASP A 150 -19.11 -18.83 7.38
N ARG A 151 -17.82 -18.48 7.49
CA ARG A 151 -17.39 -17.14 7.86
C ARG A 151 -17.72 -16.15 6.75
N THR A 152 -18.40 -15.07 7.13
CA THR A 152 -18.78 -13.97 6.23
C THR A 152 -18.01 -12.67 6.47
N THR A 153 -17.33 -12.56 7.63
CA THR A 153 -16.61 -11.36 8.03
C THR A 153 -15.11 -11.53 7.92
N LEU A 154 -14.42 -10.52 7.40
CA LEU A 154 -12.97 -10.58 7.30
C LEU A 154 -12.31 -10.71 8.70
N PRO A 155 -11.19 -11.42 8.81
CA PRO A 155 -10.37 -11.41 10.02
C PRO A 155 -9.83 -10.00 10.27
N ARG A 156 -9.32 -9.77 11.49
CA ARG A 156 -8.53 -8.57 11.75
C ARG A 156 -7.27 -8.59 10.85
N PHE A 157 -6.79 -7.41 10.49
CA PHE A 157 -5.71 -7.26 9.51
C PHE A 157 -4.40 -7.92 9.97
N ASP A 158 -4.07 -7.83 11.25
CA ASP A 158 -2.91 -8.51 11.87
C ASP A 158 -2.94 -10.02 11.61
N ARG A 159 -4.08 -10.66 11.88
CA ARG A 159 -4.27 -12.10 11.67
C ARG A 159 -4.20 -12.47 10.19
N TYR A 160 -4.81 -11.63 9.35
CA TYR A 160 -4.82 -11.79 7.90
C TYR A 160 -3.40 -11.73 7.30
N ALA A 161 -2.60 -10.74 7.71
CA ALA A 161 -1.21 -10.59 7.27
C ALA A 161 -0.34 -11.76 7.75
N HIS A 162 -0.39 -12.09 9.05
CA HIS A 162 0.40 -13.21 9.60
C HIS A 162 0.06 -14.56 8.94
N PHE A 163 -1.20 -14.79 8.59
CA PHE A 163 -1.60 -15.99 7.86
C PHE A 163 -0.96 -16.05 6.46
N LEU A 164 -0.99 -14.94 5.71
CA LEU A 164 -0.43 -14.86 4.36
C LEU A 164 1.10 -15.05 4.39
N GLU A 165 1.77 -14.41 5.33
CA GLU A 165 3.22 -14.56 5.56
C GLU A 165 3.58 -16.02 5.90
N ALA A 166 2.81 -16.66 6.79
CA ALA A 166 3.02 -18.06 7.17
C ALA A 166 2.77 -19.04 6.01
N CYS A 167 1.91 -18.66 5.06
CA CYS A 167 1.71 -19.38 3.81
C CYS A 167 2.83 -19.12 2.78
N GLY A 168 3.74 -18.19 3.04
CA GLY A 168 4.87 -17.87 2.17
C GLY A 168 4.61 -16.71 1.20
N VAL A 169 3.50 -15.99 1.34
CA VAL A 169 3.21 -14.79 0.53
C VAL A 169 4.15 -13.67 0.98
N ARG A 170 5.08 -13.27 0.10
CA ARG A 170 6.10 -12.26 0.41
C ARG A 170 5.65 -10.84 0.09
N ASP A 171 4.90 -10.65 -1.00
CA ASP A 171 4.32 -9.35 -1.36
C ASP A 171 2.86 -9.30 -0.92
N LEU A 172 2.60 -8.56 0.17
CA LEU A 172 1.26 -8.37 0.70
C LEU A 172 0.51 -7.21 0.05
N THR A 173 1.12 -6.40 -0.81
CA THR A 173 0.56 -5.11 -1.27
C THR A 173 -0.85 -5.26 -1.86
N CYS A 174 -1.03 -6.24 -2.76
CA CYS A 174 -2.33 -6.54 -3.37
C CYS A 174 -3.35 -7.09 -2.36
N TRP A 175 -2.89 -7.90 -1.40
CA TRP A 175 -3.72 -8.48 -0.34
C TRP A 175 -4.21 -7.40 0.64
N ILE A 176 -3.34 -6.46 1.01
CA ILE A 176 -3.68 -5.32 1.86
C ILE A 176 -4.73 -4.43 1.18
N ALA A 177 -4.54 -4.14 -0.11
CA ALA A 177 -5.49 -3.33 -0.89
C ALA A 177 -6.87 -4.00 -0.96
N ALA A 178 -6.91 -5.30 -1.24
CA ALA A 178 -8.15 -6.07 -1.27
C ALA A 178 -8.85 -6.11 0.10
N TRP A 179 -8.09 -6.31 1.19
CA TRP A 179 -8.64 -6.32 2.55
C TRP A 179 -9.29 -4.97 2.91
N ARG A 180 -8.61 -3.85 2.61
CA ARG A 180 -9.12 -2.50 2.86
C ARG A 180 -10.43 -2.20 2.12
N ARG A 181 -10.62 -2.76 0.92
CA ARG A 181 -11.84 -2.57 0.12
C ARG A 181 -13.10 -3.10 0.81
N PHE A 182 -12.97 -4.15 1.61
CA PHE A 182 -14.10 -4.86 2.21
C PHE A 182 -14.11 -4.84 3.75
N ALA A 183 -13.09 -4.24 4.37
CA ALA A 183 -13.03 -4.09 5.82
C ALA A 183 -14.10 -3.10 6.32
N PRO A 184 -14.84 -3.42 7.40
CA PRO A 184 -15.84 -2.52 7.93
C PRO A 184 -15.20 -1.21 8.46
N PRO A 185 -15.85 -0.04 8.26
CA PRO A 185 -15.27 1.28 8.54
C PRO A 185 -14.88 1.49 10.01
N ALA A 186 -15.62 0.92 10.97
CA ALA A 186 -15.28 0.97 12.39
C ALA A 186 -13.93 0.31 12.71
N ARG A 187 -13.51 -0.69 11.91
CA ARG A 187 -12.27 -1.43 12.10
C ARG A 187 -11.06 -0.71 11.49
N LEU A 188 -11.27 0.05 10.40
CA LEU A 188 -10.27 0.94 9.82
C LEU A 188 -9.97 2.12 10.75
N GLN A 189 -11.00 2.71 11.38
CA GLN A 189 -10.82 3.82 12.31
C GLN A 189 -10.00 3.42 13.55
N VAL A 190 -10.28 2.29 14.18
CA VAL A 190 -9.54 1.85 15.38
C VAL A 190 -8.06 1.53 15.06
N GLN A 191 -7.76 0.87 13.94
CA GLN A 191 -6.37 0.59 13.57
C GLN A 191 -5.59 1.84 13.15
N MET A 192 -6.23 2.78 12.47
CA MET A 192 -5.60 4.07 12.15
C MET A 192 -5.37 4.91 13.40
N ILE A 193 -6.29 4.89 14.36
CA ILE A 193 -6.14 5.55 15.65
C ILE A 193 -5.02 4.89 16.47
N GLU A 194 -4.94 3.56 16.52
CA GLU A 194 -3.86 2.85 17.20
C GLU A 194 -2.49 3.15 16.58
N GLN A 195 -2.35 3.08 15.25
CA GLN A 195 -1.08 3.41 14.58
C GLN A 195 -0.68 4.88 14.75
N ALA A 196 -1.64 5.81 14.67
CA ALA A 196 -1.39 7.22 14.92
C ALA A 196 -1.07 7.50 16.39
N ALA A 197 -1.67 6.77 17.33
CA ALA A 197 -1.38 6.87 18.75
C ALA A 197 0.01 6.33 19.07
N TYR A 198 0.41 5.19 18.49
CA TYR A 198 1.77 4.64 18.63
C TYR A 198 2.82 5.56 18.01
N ALA A 199 2.56 6.18 16.85
CA ALA A 199 3.45 7.17 16.25
C ALA A 199 3.63 8.41 17.13
N LYS A 200 2.53 8.94 17.70
CA LYS A 200 2.59 10.06 18.66
C LYS A 200 3.24 9.71 19.99
N LEU A 201 3.08 8.46 20.45
CA LEU A 201 3.73 7.99 21.68
C LEU A 201 5.24 7.82 21.45
N ALA A 202 5.65 7.31 20.30
CA ALA A 202 7.06 7.22 19.88
C ALA A 202 7.71 8.61 19.76
N GLU A 203 6.99 9.57 19.19
CA GLU A 203 7.44 10.97 19.07
C GLU A 203 7.58 11.67 20.45
N ARG A 204 6.70 11.34 21.41
CA ARG A 204 6.78 11.87 22.79
C ARG A 204 7.83 11.18 23.66
N LEU A 205 8.11 9.91 23.43
CA LEU A 205 9.08 9.14 24.23
C LEU A 205 10.53 9.34 23.79
N ALA A 206 10.77 9.89 22.58
CA ALA A 206 12.12 10.28 22.16
C ALA A 206 12.09 11.44 21.13
N PRO A 207 12.12 12.71 21.57
CA PRO A 207 12.38 13.82 20.66
C PRO A 207 13.85 13.76 20.20
N GLY A 208 14.11 13.05 19.10
CA GLY A 208 15.45 12.90 18.51
C GLY A 208 15.97 11.47 18.34
N ALA A 209 15.15 10.42 18.48
CA ALA A 209 15.60 9.07 18.13
C ALA A 209 15.67 8.88 16.61
N THR A 210 16.83 9.15 16.01
CA THR A 210 17.27 8.44 14.80
C THR A 210 17.24 6.93 15.07
N GLU A 211 16.63 6.18 14.14
CA GLU A 211 16.45 4.72 14.18
C GLU A 211 17.66 3.96 14.74
N PRO A 212 17.50 3.20 15.84
CA PRO A 212 18.47 2.20 16.26
C PRO A 212 18.04 0.75 15.94
N TYR A 213 16.81 0.50 15.49
CA TYR A 213 16.28 -0.87 15.38
C TYR A 213 16.79 -1.72 14.21
N LEU A 214 17.78 -1.25 13.44
CA LEU A 214 18.42 -2.04 12.38
C LEU A 214 19.87 -2.47 12.63
N ARG A 215 20.41 -2.33 13.85
CA ARG A 215 21.66 -3.02 14.22
C ARG A 215 21.68 -3.44 15.69
N ALA A 216 21.31 -4.70 15.95
CA ALA A 216 22.13 -5.69 16.66
C ALA A 216 21.25 -6.86 17.17
N SER A 217 21.65 -8.07 16.74
CA SER A 217 21.49 -9.40 17.36
C SER A 217 20.09 -9.96 17.57
#